data_AF-A0ABD0QXJ5-F1
#
_entry.id   AF-A0ABD0QXJ5-F1
#
_cell.length_a   1.000
_cell.length_b   1.000
_cell.length_c   1.000
_cell.angle_alpha   90.00
_cell.angle_beta   90.00
_cell.angle_gamma   90.00
#
_symmetry.space_group_name_H-M   'P 1'
#
loop_
_entity.id
_entity.type
_entity.pdbx_description
1 polymer ?
#
loop_
_entity_poly.entity_id
_entity_poly.type
_entity_poly.pdbx_seq_one_letter_code
_entity_poly.pdbx_strand_id
1 'polypeptide(L)'
;DNLHLLEEGQGILREELDERIAREEFRRPRESLLNICTEFYKHCGPRLKILQNVAGEPRVTALELLDIKSHMRLAEIAHSLLKLAPYDTLTMESRGLRRYITEMLPITDWSAEAIRPALILILKRLDRMFNKIHKMPTL
;
A
#
# COMPACT_ATOMS: atom_id res chain seq x y z
N ASP A 1 11.11 -46.83 -3.29
CA ASP A 1 9.79 -46.17 -3.17
C ASP A 1 9.65 -45.24 -1.95
N ASN A 2 9.98 -45.64 -0.72
CA ASN A 2 9.86 -44.74 0.45
C ASN A 2 10.89 -43.59 0.51
N LEU A 3 12.08 -43.74 -0.09
CA LEU A 3 13.12 -42.69 -0.09
C LEU A 3 12.77 -41.53 -1.03
N HIS A 4 12.19 -41.83 -2.20
CA HIS A 4 11.78 -40.83 -3.19
C HIS A 4 10.65 -39.93 -2.65
N LEU A 5 9.68 -40.51 -1.92
CA LEU A 5 8.59 -39.78 -1.28
C LEU A 5 9.08 -38.83 -0.17
N LEU A 6 10.16 -39.18 0.53
CA LEU A 6 10.77 -38.33 1.56
C LEU A 6 11.56 -37.17 0.94
N GLU A 7 12.27 -37.41 -0.16
CA GLU A 7 12.99 -36.36 -0.91
C GLU A 7 12.00 -35.38 -1.59
N GLU A 8 10.91 -35.88 -2.17
CA GLU A 8 9.83 -35.07 -2.73
C GLU A 8 9.13 -34.24 -1.64
N GLY A 9 8.86 -34.81 -0.46
CA GLY A 9 8.31 -34.09 0.68
C GLY A 9 9.23 -32.99 1.23
N GLN A 10 10.55 -33.21 1.22
CA GLN A 10 11.53 -32.19 1.59
C GLN A 10 11.65 -31.08 0.53
N GLY A 11 11.51 -31.42 -0.76
CA GLY A 11 11.47 -30.45 -1.86
C GLY A 11 10.29 -29.49 -1.74
N ILE A 12 9.09 -30.02 -1.51
CA ILE A 12 7.85 -29.22 -1.36
C ILE A 12 7.96 -28.26 -0.17
N LEU A 13 8.44 -28.73 0.98
CA LEU A 13 8.61 -27.89 2.18
C LEU A 13 9.62 -26.75 1.96
N ARG A 14 10.65 -27.00 1.15
CA ARG A 14 11.64 -25.99 0.79
C ARG A 14 11.06 -24.94 -0.16
N GLU A 15 10.30 -25.36 -1.16
CA GLU A 15 9.62 -24.44 -2.09
C GLU A 15 8.62 -23.54 -1.36
N GLU A 16 7.82 -24.09 -0.44
CA GLU A 16 6.90 -23.31 0.39
C GLU A 16 7.63 -22.28 1.27
N LEU A 17 8.80 -22.65 1.82
CA LEU A 17 9.62 -21.75 2.62
C LEU A 17 10.20 -20.62 1.75
N ASP A 18 10.74 -20.94 0.58
CA ASP A 18 11.31 -19.97 -0.36
C ASP A 18 10.21 -19.00 -0.85
N GLU A 19 9.00 -19.49 -1.13
CA GLU A 19 7.86 -18.63 -1.46
C GLU A 19 7.49 -17.68 -0.31
N ARG A 20 7.48 -18.18 0.94
CA ARG A 20 7.19 -17.35 2.11
C ARG A 20 8.25 -16.26 2.29
N ILE A 21 9.52 -16.59 2.11
CA ILE A 21 10.63 -15.61 2.16
C ILE A 21 10.46 -14.57 1.06
N ALA A 22 10.23 -14.99 -0.19
CA ALA A 22 10.03 -14.09 -1.32
C ALA A 22 8.84 -13.13 -1.10
N ARG A 23 7.75 -13.61 -0.51
CA ARG A 23 6.59 -12.77 -0.14
C ARG A 23 6.95 -11.75 0.93
N GLU A 24 7.71 -12.14 1.94
CA GLU A 24 8.16 -11.23 3.01
C GLU A 24 9.10 -10.15 2.47
N GLU A 25 10.10 -10.53 1.65
CA GLU A 25 11.03 -9.61 1.00
C GLU A 25 10.33 -8.66 0.03
N PHE A 26 9.25 -9.12 -0.60
CA PHE A 26 8.38 -8.25 -1.39
C PHE A 26 7.58 -7.29 -0.50
N ARG A 27 6.97 -7.77 0.58
CA ARG A 27 6.03 -7.00 1.42
C ARG A 27 6.74 -5.95 2.26
N ARG A 28 7.79 -6.32 3.01
CA ARG A 28 8.47 -5.44 3.98
C ARG A 28 8.88 -4.07 3.44
N PRO A 29 9.63 -3.95 2.33
CA PRO A 29 10.07 -2.63 1.85
C PRO A 29 8.90 -1.75 1.43
N ARG A 30 7.85 -2.36 0.87
CA ARG A 30 6.63 -1.66 0.43
C ARG A 30 5.83 -1.16 1.61
N GLU A 31 5.65 -2.02 2.61
CA GLU A 31 5.02 -1.66 3.88
C GLU A 31 5.74 -0.51 4.57
N SER A 32 7.07 -0.58 4.69
CA SER A 32 7.88 0.46 5.32
C SER A 32 7.73 1.82 4.63
N LEU A 33 7.76 1.85 3.29
CA LEU A 33 7.56 3.08 2.53
C LEU A 33 6.17 3.67 2.75
N LEU A 34 5.11 2.86 2.67
CA LEU A 34 3.75 3.33 2.94
C LEU A 34 3.61 3.87 4.36
N ASN A 35 4.21 3.21 5.34
CA ASN A 35 4.16 3.63 6.74
C ASN A 35 4.86 4.98 6.96
N ILE A 36 6.09 5.16 6.46
CA ILE A 36 6.86 6.40 6.60
C ILE A 36 6.18 7.55 5.88
N CYS A 37 5.75 7.34 4.62
CA CYS A 37 5.10 8.40 3.85
C CYS A 37 3.75 8.79 4.43
N THR A 38 2.96 7.82 4.95
CA THR A 38 1.70 8.11 5.62
C THR A 38 1.92 8.92 6.90
N GLU A 39 2.90 8.54 7.71
CA GLU A 39 3.28 9.26 8.93
C GLU A 39 3.68 10.71 8.61
N PHE A 40 4.59 10.88 7.65
CA PHE A 40 5.03 12.19 7.18
C PHE A 40 3.85 13.04 6.70
N TYR A 41 3.00 12.51 5.83
CA TYR A 41 1.89 13.27 5.25
C TYR A 41 0.87 13.69 6.31
N LYS A 42 0.53 12.78 7.23
CA LYS A 42 -0.40 13.04 8.34
C LYS A 42 0.12 14.10 9.30
N HIS A 43 1.40 14.10 9.62
CA HIS A 43 1.98 15.07 10.55
C HIS A 43 2.32 16.41 9.90
N CYS A 44 2.87 16.40 8.69
CA CYS A 44 3.30 17.61 8.02
C CYS A 44 2.15 18.37 7.36
N GLY A 45 1.06 17.70 6.96
CA GLY A 45 -0.08 18.33 6.28
C GLY A 45 -0.72 19.46 7.09
N PRO A 46 -1.15 19.20 8.33
CA PRO A 46 -1.69 20.24 9.20
C PRO A 46 -0.67 21.35 9.52
N ARG A 47 0.60 20.98 9.71
CA ARG A 47 1.68 21.95 10.01
C ARG A 47 1.93 22.90 8.84
N LEU A 48 1.90 22.39 7.61
CA LEU A 48 2.07 23.21 6.41
C LEU A 48 0.94 24.23 6.26
N LYS A 49 -0.30 23.83 6.54
CA LYS A 49 -1.46 24.76 6.55
C LYS A 49 -1.28 25.88 7.58
N ILE A 50 -0.79 25.55 8.78
CA ILE A 50 -0.50 26.56 9.82
C ILE A 50 0.57 27.53 9.34
N LEU A 51 1.68 27.01 8.77
CA LEU A 51 2.77 27.83 8.26
C LEU A 51 2.31 28.76 7.12
N GLN A 52 1.47 28.27 6.21
CA GLN A 52 0.89 29.08 5.13
C GLN A 52 0.03 30.22 5.67
N ASN A 53 -0.76 29.96 6.73
CA ASN A 53 -1.58 30.99 7.37
C ASN A 53 -0.74 32.05 8.09
N VAL A 54 0.38 31.66 8.71
CA VAL A 54 1.27 32.59 9.44
C VAL A 54 2.12 33.43 8.49
N ALA A 55 2.52 32.88 7.34
CA ALA A 55 3.40 33.56 6.39
C ALA A 55 2.75 34.77 5.70
N GLY A 56 1.42 34.91 5.73
CA GLY A 56 0.69 36.10 5.26
C GLY A 56 0.82 36.39 3.75
N GLU A 57 1.58 35.60 2.99
CA GLU A 57 1.81 35.79 1.56
C GLU A 57 0.95 34.83 0.71
N PRO A 58 0.00 35.35 -0.09
CA PRO A 58 -0.77 34.54 -1.05
C PRO A 58 0.07 34.04 -2.26
N ARG A 59 1.38 34.33 -2.28
CA ARG A 59 2.23 34.22 -3.47
C ARG A 59 3.09 32.96 -3.50
N VAL A 60 3.15 32.21 -2.41
CA VAL A 60 3.79 30.89 -2.45
C VAL A 60 2.77 29.93 -3.07
N THR A 61 3.03 29.52 -4.30
CA THR A 61 2.40 28.37 -4.98
C THR A 61 2.06 27.33 -3.93
N ALA A 62 0.80 26.88 -3.88
CA ALA A 62 0.32 25.93 -2.87
C ALA A 62 1.38 24.84 -2.64
N LEU A 63 2.06 24.89 -1.49
CA LEU A 63 3.13 23.96 -1.18
C LEU A 63 2.50 22.58 -1.06
N GLU A 64 2.86 21.67 -1.96
CA GLU A 64 2.47 20.27 -1.89
C GLU A 64 3.55 19.50 -1.13
N LEU A 65 3.14 18.66 -0.18
CA LEU A 65 4.08 17.80 0.56
C LEU A 65 4.69 16.70 -0.31
N LEU A 66 3.92 16.24 -1.30
CA LEU A 66 4.28 15.18 -2.21
C LEU A 66 3.90 15.62 -3.61
N ASP A 67 4.82 15.43 -4.54
CA ASP A 67 4.56 15.70 -5.95
C ASP A 67 3.67 14.60 -6.56
N ILE A 68 3.17 14.88 -7.77
CA ILE A 68 2.33 13.95 -8.54
C ILE A 68 3.00 12.57 -8.68
N LYS A 69 4.32 12.54 -8.93
CA LYS A 69 5.06 11.29 -9.10
C LYS A 69 5.09 10.46 -7.81
N SER A 70 5.26 11.10 -6.66
CA SER A 70 5.22 10.43 -5.36
C SER A 70 3.83 9.87 -5.05
N HIS A 71 2.75 10.62 -5.33
CA HIS A 71 1.38 10.13 -5.17
C HIS A 71 1.11 8.89 -6.05
N MET A 72 1.51 8.94 -7.33
CA MET A 72 1.40 7.79 -8.24
C MET A 72 2.21 6.59 -7.72
N ARG A 73 3.45 6.82 -7.26
CA ARG A 73 4.32 5.74 -6.79
C ARG A 73 3.78 5.06 -5.54
N LEU A 74 3.24 5.82 -4.59
CA LEU A 74 2.60 5.26 -3.39
C LEU A 74 1.36 4.45 -3.76
N ALA A 75 0.56 4.94 -4.70
CA ALA A 75 -0.60 4.19 -5.19
C ALA A 75 -0.21 2.88 -5.90
N GLU A 76 0.86 2.86 -6.70
CA GLU A 76 1.38 1.62 -7.29
C GLU A 76 1.84 0.60 -6.24
N ILE A 77 2.52 1.09 -5.19
CA ILE A 77 2.99 0.26 -4.08
C ILE A 77 1.79 -0.36 -3.35
N ALA A 78 0.82 0.47 -2.93
CA ALA A 78 -0.38 -0.01 -2.25
C ALA A 78 -1.19 -0.94 -3.16
N HIS A 79 -1.36 -0.61 -4.44
CA HIS A 79 -1.98 -1.47 -5.44
C HIS A 79 -1.29 -2.84 -5.51
N SER A 80 0.04 -2.89 -5.48
CA SER A 80 0.80 -4.14 -5.53
C SER A 80 0.55 -5.05 -4.32
N LEU A 81 0.39 -4.48 -3.12
CA LEU A 81 0.04 -5.22 -1.91
C LEU A 81 -1.42 -5.67 -1.94
N LEU A 82 -2.35 -4.82 -2.38
CA LEU A 82 -3.77 -5.15 -2.55
C LEU A 82 -4.03 -6.28 -3.57
N LYS A 83 -3.07 -6.55 -4.47
CA LYS A 83 -3.13 -7.74 -5.34
C LYS A 83 -2.99 -9.04 -4.56
N LEU A 84 -2.11 -9.06 -3.55
CA LEU A 84 -1.78 -10.23 -2.74
C LEU A 84 -2.74 -10.40 -1.55
N ALA A 85 -3.26 -9.30 -1.01
CA ALA A 85 -4.10 -9.29 0.20
C ALA A 85 -5.24 -10.34 0.23
N PRO A 86 -6.01 -10.61 -0.86
CA PRO A 86 -7.04 -11.65 -0.82
C PRO A 86 -6.52 -13.07 -0.56
N TYR A 87 -5.22 -13.34 -0.79
CA TYR A 87 -4.62 -14.66 -0.76
C TYR A 87 -3.56 -14.82 0.34
N ASP A 88 -3.17 -13.73 0.97
CA ASP A 88 -2.10 -13.69 1.99
C ASP A 88 -2.56 -12.80 3.15
N THR A 89 -2.93 -13.44 4.25
CA THR A 89 -3.42 -12.77 5.46
C THR A 89 -2.38 -11.80 6.02
N LEU A 90 -1.10 -12.14 5.96
CA LEU A 90 -0.03 -11.26 6.42
C LEU A 90 0.07 -9.98 5.58
N THR A 91 -0.21 -10.05 4.27
CA THR A 91 -0.32 -8.85 3.44
C THR A 91 -1.58 -8.05 3.76
N MET A 92 -2.72 -8.71 4.04
CA MET A 92 -3.95 -8.04 4.47
C MET A 92 -3.76 -7.28 5.79
N GLU A 93 -2.97 -7.85 6.71
CA GLU A 93 -2.68 -7.27 8.03
C GLU A 93 -1.54 -6.23 8.00
N SER A 94 -0.87 -6.06 6.86
CA SER A 94 0.25 -5.13 6.67
C SER A 94 -0.09 -3.74 7.21
N ARG A 95 0.71 -3.28 8.18
CA ARG A 95 0.45 -2.01 8.85
C ARG A 95 0.55 -0.86 7.86
N GLY A 96 1.58 -0.84 7.02
CA GLY A 96 1.78 0.20 6.02
C GLY A 96 0.60 0.31 5.04
N LEU A 97 0.10 -0.83 4.55
CA LEU A 97 -1.08 -0.84 3.67
C LEU A 97 -2.32 -0.32 4.39
N ARG A 98 -2.59 -0.83 5.61
CA ARG A 98 -3.72 -0.39 6.42
C ARG A 98 -3.69 1.12 6.63
N ARG A 99 -2.56 1.66 7.08
CA ARG A 99 -2.39 3.10 7.33
C ARG A 99 -2.57 3.92 6.06
N TYR A 100 -2.01 3.49 4.93
CA TYR A 100 -2.21 4.18 3.65
C TYR A 100 -3.69 4.31 3.32
N ILE A 101 -4.47 3.22 3.47
CA ILE A 101 -5.91 3.20 3.18
C ILE A 101 -6.72 4.01 4.21
N THR A 102 -6.44 3.86 5.50
CA THR A 102 -7.30 4.42 6.57
C THR A 102 -6.89 5.82 7.01
N GLU A 103 -5.63 6.21 6.79
CA GLU A 103 -5.09 7.49 7.26
C GLU A 103 -4.70 8.41 6.10
N MET A 104 -3.93 7.94 5.11
CA MET A 104 -3.43 8.81 4.04
C MET A 104 -4.48 9.09 2.96
N LEU A 105 -5.17 8.05 2.49
CA LEU A 105 -6.17 8.15 1.43
C LEU A 105 -7.28 9.17 1.76
N PRO A 106 -7.84 9.23 3.00
CA PRO A 106 -8.92 10.16 3.34
C PRO A 106 -8.49 11.62 3.51
N ILE A 107 -7.21 11.86 3.84
CA ILE A 107 -6.69 13.22 4.09
C ILE A 107 -5.96 13.82 2.87
N THR A 108 -5.72 13.00 1.85
CA THR A 108 -5.16 13.48 0.58
C THR A 108 -6.22 14.27 -0.18
N ASP A 109 -5.86 15.46 -0.64
CA ASP A 109 -6.73 16.25 -1.52
C ASP A 109 -6.68 15.66 -2.93
N TRP A 110 -7.78 15.09 -3.41
CA TRP A 110 -7.89 14.49 -4.74
C TRP A 110 -8.56 15.40 -5.77
N SER A 111 -8.80 16.67 -5.43
CA SER A 111 -9.44 17.63 -6.34
C SER A 111 -8.59 17.88 -7.59
N ALA A 112 -7.26 17.88 -7.43
CA ALA A 112 -6.30 18.11 -8.50
C ALA A 112 -6.33 16.98 -9.54
N GLU A 113 -6.54 17.34 -10.81
CA GLU A 113 -6.75 16.38 -11.90
C GLU A 113 -5.55 15.44 -12.09
N ALA A 114 -4.33 15.96 -11.94
CA ALA A 114 -3.09 15.22 -12.20
C ALA A 114 -2.89 14.00 -11.30
N ILE A 115 -3.45 13.98 -10.09
CA ILE A 115 -3.33 12.85 -9.14
C ILE A 115 -4.54 11.92 -9.12
N ARG A 116 -5.65 12.26 -9.81
CA ARG A 116 -6.83 11.40 -9.91
C ARG A 116 -6.53 9.98 -10.44
N PRO A 117 -5.59 9.78 -11.39
CA PRO A 117 -5.24 8.43 -11.83
C PRO A 117 -4.76 7.52 -10.68
N ALA A 118 -4.06 8.05 -9.68
CA ALA A 118 -3.64 7.32 -8.49
C ALA A 118 -4.83 6.85 -7.64
N LEU A 119 -5.80 7.74 -7.39
CA LEU A 119 -7.02 7.39 -6.66
C LEU A 119 -7.82 6.31 -7.39
N ILE A 120 -8.03 6.49 -8.70
CA ILE A 120 -8.77 5.54 -9.53
C ILE A 120 -8.11 4.16 -9.51
N LEU A 121 -6.77 4.10 -9.57
CA LEU A 121 -6.00 2.85 -9.48
C LEU A 121 -6.30 2.10 -8.17
N ILE A 122 -6.32 2.81 -7.04
CA ILE A 122 -6.59 2.22 -5.73
C ILE A 122 -8.04 1.78 -5.61
N LEU A 123 -9.00 2.64 -5.95
CA LEU A 123 -10.43 2.32 -5.81
C LEU A 123 -10.84 1.13 -6.68
N LYS A 124 -10.39 1.08 -7.95
CA LYS A 124 -10.61 -0.08 -8.83
C LYS A 124 -10.03 -1.37 -8.26
N ARG A 125 -8.90 -1.28 -7.56
CA ARG A 125 -8.24 -2.45 -6.98
C ARG A 125 -8.90 -2.91 -5.69
N LEU A 126 -9.38 -1.98 -4.86
CA LEU A 126 -10.18 -2.29 -3.68
C LEU A 126 -11.47 -3.01 -4.07
N ASP A 127 -12.20 -2.50 -5.07
CA ASP A 127 -13.39 -3.18 -5.60
C ASP A 127 -13.09 -4.62 -6.02
N ARG A 128 -12.03 -4.84 -6.81
CA ARG A 128 -11.59 -6.19 -7.20
C ARG A 128 -11.19 -7.06 -6.01
N MET A 129 -10.56 -6.47 -4.99
CA MET A 129 -10.15 -7.20 -3.78
C MET A 129 -11.38 -7.66 -2.99
N PHE A 130 -12.35 -6.78 -2.75
CA PHE A 130 -13.60 -7.13 -2.08
C PHE A 130 -14.38 -8.18 -2.86
N ASN A 131 -14.48 -8.04 -4.18
CA ASN A 131 -15.09 -9.04 -5.04
C ASN A 131 -14.41 -10.41 -4.95
N LYS A 132 -13.08 -10.46 -4.79
CA LYS A 132 -12.35 -11.72 -4.57
C LYS A 132 -12.67 -12.31 -3.20
N ILE A 133 -12.63 -11.51 -2.14
CA ILE A 133 -12.93 -11.97 -0.77
C ILE A 133 -14.36 -12.49 -0.67
N HIS A 134 -15.33 -11.77 -1.24
CA HIS A 134 -16.73 -12.15 -1.25
C HIS A 134 -16.99 -13.49 -1.97
N LYS A 135 -16.23 -13.76 -3.04
CA LYS A 135 -16.35 -14.99 -3.84
C LYS A 135 -15.51 -16.16 -3.30
N MET A 136 -14.67 -15.95 -2.30
CA MET A 136 -13.93 -17.05 -1.71
C MET A 136 -14.93 -17.97 -0.99
N PRO A 137 -14.90 -19.30 -1.27
CA PRO A 137 -15.67 -20.25 -0.50
C PRO A 137 -15.33 -20.05 0.97
N THR A 138 -16.35 -19.73 1.78
CA THR A 138 -16.20 -19.72 3.24
C THR A 138 -15.94 -21.17 3.64
N LEU A 139 -14.84 -21.41 4.36
CA LEU A 139 -14.49 -22.72 4.94
C LEU A 139 -15.61 -23.22 5.85
#